data_AF-A0A935W429-F1
#
_entry.id   AF-A0A935W429-F1
#
_cell.length_a   1.000
_cell.length_b   1.000
_cell.length_c   1.000
_cell.angle_alpha   90.00
_cell.angle_beta   90.00
_cell.angle_gamma   90.00
#
_symmetry.space_group_name_H-M   'P 1'
#
loop_
_entity.id
_entity.type
_entity.pdbx_description
1 polymer ?
#
loop_
_entity_poly.entity_id
_entity_poly.type
_entity_poly.pdbx_seq_one_letter_code
_entity_poly.pdbx_strand_id
1 'polypeptide(L)'
;MSRVLIITLLLSVAATAQARGPVRASEGNTRGWQLMTPEERVEHQAKIRGFKTYEECRSYQVAHHQLMEVRARARGIDLPRGGRDICEHLQPASDSRRPSG
;
A
#
# COMPACT_ATOMS: atom_id res chain seq x y z
N MET A 1 36.12 2.91 -51.68
CA MET A 1 36.78 2.16 -50.58
C MET A 1 37.11 3.16 -49.48
N SER A 2 36.11 3.52 -48.67
CA SER A 2 35.93 3.09 -47.26
C SER A 2 37.01 3.58 -46.30
N ARG A 3 36.72 4.69 -45.62
CA ARG A 3 37.26 5.12 -44.31
C ARG A 3 36.10 5.81 -43.58
N VAL A 4 35.19 5.01 -43.03
CA VAL A 4 35.11 4.75 -41.57
C VAL A 4 34.59 5.98 -40.82
N LEU A 5 33.35 5.81 -40.32
CA LEU A 5 32.79 6.22 -39.02
C LEU A 5 33.30 7.58 -38.46
N ILE A 6 32.45 8.52 -38.07
CA ILE A 6 31.60 8.44 -36.87
C ILE A 6 30.63 9.64 -36.99
N ILE A 7 29.33 9.39 -37.24
CA ILE A 7 28.30 10.41 -36.97
C ILE A 7 27.65 10.00 -35.66
N THR A 8 27.92 10.82 -34.65
CA THR A 8 27.56 10.67 -33.24
C THR A 8 26.05 10.56 -33.08
N LEU A 9 25.57 9.32 -32.91
CA LEU A 9 24.22 9.02 -32.47
C LEU A 9 24.06 9.49 -31.02
N LEU A 10 23.63 10.74 -30.83
CA LEU A 10 23.14 11.27 -29.55
C LEU A 10 21.82 10.57 -29.22
N LEU A 11 21.95 9.36 -28.68
CA LEU A 11 20.85 8.59 -28.10
C LEU A 11 20.56 9.17 -26.72
N SER A 12 19.71 10.20 -26.67
CA SER A 12 19.16 10.74 -25.44
C SER A 12 18.38 9.65 -24.72
N VAL A 13 19.02 8.98 -23.76
CA VAL A 13 18.36 8.10 -22.81
C VAL A 13 17.47 8.97 -21.94
N ALA A 14 16.21 9.12 -22.34
CA ALA A 14 15.16 9.60 -21.45
C ALA A 14 14.99 8.51 -20.38
N ALA A 15 15.67 8.69 -19.25
CA ALA A 15 15.43 7.91 -18.05
C ALA A 15 13.95 8.11 -17.69
N THR A 16 13.13 7.11 -17.99
CA THR A 16 11.76 7.05 -17.49
C THR A 16 11.86 6.83 -16.00
N ALA A 17 11.93 7.93 -15.24
CA ALA A 17 11.70 7.89 -13.81
C ALA A 17 10.28 7.35 -13.62
N GLN A 18 10.13 6.05 -13.38
CA GLN A 18 8.89 5.51 -12.85
C GLN A 18 8.72 6.10 -11.45
N ALA A 19 8.10 7.28 -11.38
CA ALA A 19 7.46 7.75 -10.19
C ALA A 19 6.42 6.69 -9.83
N ARG A 20 6.74 5.84 -8.85
CA ARG A 20 5.78 4.90 -8.27
C ARG A 20 4.65 5.78 -7.72
N GLY A 21 3.54 5.82 -8.45
CA GLY A 21 2.34 6.54 -8.02
C GLY A 21 1.85 6.01 -6.66
N PRO A 22 0.91 6.72 -6.01
CA PRO A 22 0.40 6.33 -4.70
C PRO A 22 0.02 4.84 -4.69
N VAL A 23 0.57 4.07 -3.74
CA VAL A 23 0.29 2.64 -3.61
C VAL A 23 -1.22 2.45 -3.49
N ARG A 24 -1.84 1.85 -4.50
CA ARG A 24 -3.27 1.53 -4.47
C ARG A 24 -3.47 0.23 -3.70
N ALA A 25 -4.44 0.24 -2.79
CA ALA A 25 -4.91 -0.95 -2.11
C ALA A 25 -5.43 -1.98 -3.13
N SER A 26 -5.01 -3.23 -2.98
CA SER A 26 -5.34 -4.35 -3.86
C SER A 26 -5.34 -5.65 -3.06
N GLU A 27 -5.88 -6.73 -3.63
CA GLU A 27 -5.92 -8.05 -2.97
C GLU A 27 -4.54 -8.52 -2.50
N GLY A 28 -3.48 -8.21 -3.26
CA GLY A 28 -2.10 -8.58 -2.92
C GLY A 28 -1.42 -7.68 -1.86
N ASN A 29 -2.02 -6.55 -1.48
CA ASN A 29 -1.42 -5.60 -0.54
C ASN A 29 -2.30 -5.35 0.70
N THR A 30 -3.62 -5.44 0.54
CA THR A 30 -4.60 -5.05 1.54
C THR A 30 -5.41 -6.27 1.97
N ARG A 31 -5.12 -6.75 3.18
CA ARG A 31 -5.83 -7.88 3.80
C ARG A 31 -7.33 -7.58 3.87
N GLY A 32 -8.16 -8.54 3.43
CA GLY A 32 -9.62 -8.41 3.44
C GLY A 32 -10.21 -7.54 2.33
N TRP A 33 -9.40 -7.06 1.37
CA TRP A 33 -9.88 -6.25 0.24
C TRP A 33 -11.02 -6.89 -0.56
N GLN A 34 -10.91 -8.20 -0.83
CA GLN A 34 -11.93 -9.00 -1.52
C GLN A 34 -13.25 -9.16 -0.72
N LEU A 35 -13.25 -8.82 0.57
CA LEU A 35 -14.40 -8.92 1.48
C LEU A 35 -15.13 -7.59 1.69
N MET A 36 -14.63 -6.50 1.07
CA MET A 36 -15.25 -5.19 1.09
C MET A 36 -15.92 -4.85 -0.24
N THR A 37 -17.04 -4.13 -0.17
CA THR A 37 -17.66 -3.52 -1.37
C THR A 37 -16.79 -2.38 -1.92
N PRO A 38 -16.98 -1.95 -3.17
CA PRO A 38 -16.28 -0.78 -3.72
C PRO A 38 -16.44 0.48 -2.85
N GLU A 39 -17.62 0.72 -2.32
CA GLU A 39 -17.96 1.88 -1.48
C GLU A 39 -17.20 1.82 -0.16
N GLU A 40 -17.22 0.66 0.51
CA GLU A 40 -16.50 0.44 1.77
C GLU A 40 -14.99 0.65 1.61
N ARG A 41 -14.43 0.31 0.45
CA ARG A 41 -13.00 0.55 0.16
C ARG A 41 -12.69 2.03 0.05
N VAL A 42 -13.57 2.81 -0.57
CA VAL A 42 -13.41 4.27 -0.66
C VAL A 42 -13.51 4.89 0.72
N GLU A 43 -14.51 4.51 1.51
CA GLU A 43 -14.65 4.98 2.90
C GLU A 43 -13.47 4.58 3.78
N HIS A 44 -12.98 3.35 3.65
CA HIS A 44 -11.81 2.88 4.37
C HIS A 44 -10.59 3.76 4.06
N GLN A 45 -10.32 4.03 2.79
CA GLN A 45 -9.22 4.92 2.39
C GLN A 45 -9.41 6.35 2.91
N ALA A 46 -10.63 6.87 2.86
CA ALA A 46 -10.95 8.20 3.38
C ALA A 46 -10.72 8.29 4.90
N LYS A 47 -11.18 7.30 5.67
CA LYS A 47 -10.97 7.23 7.12
C LYS A 47 -9.50 7.16 7.47
N ILE A 48 -8.75 6.27 6.84
CA ILE A 48 -7.31 6.11 7.11
C ILE A 48 -6.53 7.40 6.86
N ARG A 49 -6.82 8.11 5.77
CA ARG A 49 -6.20 9.42 5.48
C ARG A 49 -6.66 10.54 6.40
N GLY A 50 -7.80 10.37 7.07
CA GLY A 50 -8.41 11.37 7.95
C GLY A 50 -7.97 11.27 9.41
N PHE A 51 -7.37 10.16 9.86
CA PHE A 51 -6.91 10.04 11.24
C PHE A 51 -5.74 10.96 11.53
N LYS A 52 -5.78 11.61 12.69
CA LYS A 52 -4.71 12.53 13.15
C LYS A 52 -3.80 11.89 14.17
N THR A 53 -4.30 10.88 14.88
CA THR A 53 -3.58 10.20 15.95
C THR A 53 -3.41 8.72 15.67
N TYR A 54 -2.30 8.17 16.17
CA TYR A 54 -2.02 6.74 16.08
C TYR A 54 -3.12 5.92 16.75
N GLU A 55 -3.59 6.35 17.93
CA GLU A 55 -4.59 5.63 18.72
C GLU A 55 -5.94 5.49 18.00
N GLU A 56 -6.46 6.58 17.43
CA GLU A 56 -7.71 6.55 16.65
C GLU A 56 -7.60 5.60 15.44
N CYS A 57 -6.48 5.71 14.71
CA CYS A 57 -6.23 4.85 13.56
C CYS A 57 -6.14 3.37 13.97
N ARG A 58 -5.43 3.07 15.07
CA ARG A 58 -5.27 1.69 15.56
C ARG A 58 -6.57 1.08 16.05
N SER A 59 -7.38 1.84 16.78
CA SER A 59 -8.70 1.39 17.21
C SER A 59 -9.56 1.03 16.00
N TYR A 60 -9.57 1.88 14.98
CA TYR A 60 -10.26 1.61 13.72
C TYR A 60 -9.69 0.39 12.99
N GLN A 61 -8.38 0.25 12.89
CA GLN A 61 -7.73 -0.87 12.21
C GLN A 61 -8.09 -2.21 12.86
N VAL A 62 -8.13 -2.29 14.20
CA VAL A 62 -8.51 -3.50 14.94
C VAL A 62 -9.98 -3.85 14.69
N ALA A 63 -10.88 -2.87 14.80
CA ALA A 63 -12.30 -3.09 14.55
C ALA A 63 -12.57 -3.52 13.10
N HIS A 64 -11.90 -2.87 12.15
CA HIS A 64 -12.00 -3.22 10.73
C HIS A 64 -11.46 -4.63 10.45
N HIS A 65 -10.36 -5.02 11.09
CA HIS A 65 -9.82 -6.37 10.96
C HIS A 65 -10.80 -7.43 11.47
N GLN A 66 -11.39 -7.23 12.64
CA GLN A 66 -12.38 -8.16 13.20
C GLN A 66 -13.58 -8.33 12.28
N LEU A 67 -14.07 -7.23 11.69
CA LEU A 67 -15.14 -7.29 10.69
C LEU A 67 -14.73 -8.15 9.48
N MET A 68 -13.51 -7.97 8.98
CA MET A 68 -13.01 -8.76 7.85
C MET A 68 -12.90 -10.24 8.22
N GLU A 69 -12.44 -10.58 9.43
CA GLU A 69 -12.39 -11.96 9.88
C GLU A 69 -13.78 -12.61 9.97
N VAL A 70 -14.78 -11.89 10.48
CA VAL A 70 -16.16 -12.38 10.54
C VAL A 70 -16.68 -12.68 9.13
N ARG A 71 -16.45 -11.78 8.17
CA ARG A 71 -16.84 -11.98 6.77
C ARG A 71 -16.08 -13.13 6.11
N ALA A 72 -14.80 -13.28 6.42
CA ALA A 72 -13.96 -14.35 5.89
C ALA A 72 -14.47 -15.72 6.37
N ARG A 73 -14.70 -15.85 7.68
CA ARG A 73 -15.29 -17.06 8.29
C ARG A 73 -16.65 -17.39 7.69
N ALA A 74 -17.53 -16.40 7.50
CA ALA A 74 -18.84 -16.61 6.88
C ALA A 74 -18.77 -17.10 5.43
N ARG A 75 -17.66 -16.85 4.72
CA ARG A 75 -17.44 -17.29 3.33
C ARG A 75 -16.51 -18.49 3.20
N GLY A 76 -16.03 -19.04 4.33
CA GLY A 76 -15.04 -20.13 4.32
C GLY A 76 -13.69 -19.74 3.71
N ILE A 77 -13.34 -18.45 3.77
CA ILE A 77 -12.07 -17.92 3.24
C ILE A 77 -11.10 -17.73 4.40
N ASP A 78 -9.88 -18.22 4.24
CA ASP A 78 -8.78 -17.91 5.16
C ASP A 78 -8.17 -16.55 4.81
N LEU A 79 -8.10 -15.66 5.81
CA LEU A 79 -7.39 -14.39 5.64
C LEU A 79 -5.88 -14.60 5.83
N PRO A 80 -5.04 -14.05 4.93
CA PRO A 80 -3.59 -14.06 5.12
C PRO A 80 -3.19 -13.46 6.48
N ARG A 81 -2.29 -14.15 7.19
CA ARG A 81 -1.68 -13.64 8.41
C ARG A 81 -0.55 -12.67 8.06
N GLY A 82 -0.55 -11.49 8.67
CA GLY A 82 0.46 -10.45 8.44
C GLY A 82 0.02 -9.37 7.44
N GLY A 83 0.74 -8.26 7.46
CA GLY A 83 0.48 -7.07 6.65
C GLY A 83 1.19 -5.84 7.25
N ARG A 84 1.32 -4.78 6.46
CA ARG A 84 1.88 -3.51 6.94
C ARG A 84 0.90 -2.82 7.89
N ASP A 85 1.41 -2.14 8.92
CA ASP A 85 0.58 -1.32 9.78
C ASP A 85 0.19 -0.02 9.03
N ILE A 86 -1.08 0.10 8.67
CA ILE A 86 -1.60 1.29 7.97
C ILE A 86 -1.50 2.57 8.81
N CYS A 87 -1.34 2.43 10.13
CA CYS A 87 -1.24 3.54 11.08
C CYS A 87 0.21 3.91 11.42
N GLU A 88 1.21 3.19 10.91
CA GLU A 88 2.64 3.39 11.23
C GLU A 88 3.10 4.84 11.02
N HIS A 89 2.60 5.48 9.96
CA HIS A 89 2.92 6.87 9.61
C HIS A 89 2.46 7.92 10.65
N LEU A 90 1.58 7.54 11.59
CA LEU A 90 1.10 8.41 12.67
C LEU A 90 1.87 8.19 13.98
N GLN A 91 2.83 7.26 14.01
CA GLN A 91 3.64 7.05 15.21
C GLN A 91 4.50 8.29 15.48
N PRO A 92 4.55 8.77 16.74
CA PRO A 92 5.46 9.85 17.11
C PRO A 92 6.89 9.42 16.81
N ALA A 93 7.70 10.34 16.29
CA ALA A 93 9.09 10.11 15.86
C ALA A 93 9.97 9.63 17.03
N SER A 94 9.90 8.35 17.33
CA SER A 94 10.71 7.70 18.35
C SER A 94 10.98 6.23 18.08
N ASP A 95 10.73 5.71 16.86
CA ASP A 95 11.08 4.32 16.52
C ASP A 95 11.21 3.98 15.02
N SER A 96 11.35 4.97 14.12
CA SER A 96 11.43 4.73 12.67
C SER A 96 12.80 4.23 12.15
N ARG A 97 13.64 3.67 13.03
CA ARG A 97 14.92 3.03 12.64
C ARG A 97 14.87 1.52 12.87
N ARG A 98 13.89 0.84 12.28
CA ARG A 98 13.96 -0.62 12.14
C ARG A 98 13.75 -1.00 10.68
N PRO A 99 14.82 -1.34 9.93
CA PRO A 99 14.67 -1.79 8.57
C PRO A 99 13.94 -3.13 8.58
N SER A 100 12.83 -3.19 7.85
CA SER A 100 12.15 -4.44 7.52
C SER A 100 13.08 -5.27 6.64
N GLY A 101 13.81 -6.20 7.27
CA GLY A 101 14.54 -7.29 6.61
C GLY A 101 13.63 -8.45 6.29
#